data_AF-C0E658-F1
#
_entry.id   AF-C0E658-F1
#
_cell.length_a   1.000
_cell.length_b   1.000
_cell.length_c   1.000
_cell.angle_alpha   90.00
_cell.angle_beta   90.00
_cell.angle_gamma   90.00
#
_symmetry.space_group_name_H-M   'P 1'
#
loop_
_entity.id
_entity.type
_entity.pdbx_description
1 polymer ?
#
loop_
_entity_poly.entity_id
_entity_poly.type
_entity_poly.pdbx_seq_one_letter_code
_entity_poly.pdbx_strand_id
1 'polypeptide(L)'
;MSNKFWKKSFPLASLILAGGLIIASCTTGTTDTATAQAGTSIVRQVADTTSTSKGTTSQTISDTAKAAEEFLSTLSDEQKEQVLYDYNDETKSTSWSNFPVTFVERSGIKLGDLGETQRAAALKVLKALLNDEAYAKVTGIMAGDQYLKDNANASDLGDTQYNIAFFGNPSTTNDWSIQFGGHHVGINATFSNGAITFAPTHLGTQPTTYTDSNGQTQSALGNMYQTAFDFYNSLTDEQKQKLYQGEEVKNLTCAPGDTCDYPTGTGIKGSELTDEQKQLLLKVIANWTNLADSETTQATMDQISATLDDTYVNWSGATVYDTSQGKGIYFQISGPKVYIELASQDNDAGATVSGVQTSGWGHIHTIYRDPTNDYAGSVTQQKSSGPTNGGPGGSGSGGPGAGSGRPGGPGAGNGEPSDAPGGSGAPAGAPGGKPGDNESGQTSSNTSKSATAGS
;
A
#
# COMPACT_ATOMS: atom_id res chain seq x y z
N MET A 1 57.98 0.55 47.40
CA MET A 1 56.96 1.10 46.48
C MET A 1 55.59 0.72 47.03
N SER A 2 55.19 1.30 48.17
CA SER A 2 54.19 2.38 48.33
C SER A 2 52.86 2.08 47.63
N ASN A 3 51.85 1.54 48.34
CA ASN A 3 50.82 2.21 49.18
C ASN A 3 49.76 2.94 48.31
N LYS A 4 48.45 2.95 48.56
CA LYS A 4 47.61 2.59 49.71
C LYS A 4 46.12 2.64 49.30
N PHE A 5 45.31 1.84 49.99
CA PHE A 5 43.90 2.01 50.37
C PHE A 5 43.26 3.42 50.27
N TRP A 6 41.97 3.51 49.89
CA TRP A 6 40.89 3.83 50.85
C TRP A 6 39.45 3.56 50.33
N LYS A 7 38.67 2.84 51.15
CA LYS A 7 37.20 2.93 51.23
C LYS A 7 36.83 4.16 52.06
N LYS A 8 35.76 4.89 51.71
CA LYS A 8 34.93 5.62 52.68
C LYS A 8 33.46 5.66 52.28
N SER A 9 32.62 5.48 53.29
CA SER A 9 31.16 5.59 53.30
C SER A 9 30.71 6.81 54.11
N PHE A 10 29.45 7.22 53.90
CA PHE A 10 28.54 8.07 54.72
C PHE A 10 28.81 9.60 54.79
N PRO A 11 27.79 10.47 55.08
CA PRO A 11 26.48 10.18 55.70
C PRO A 11 25.22 10.81 55.06
N LEU A 12 24.05 10.32 55.53
CA LEU A 12 22.75 11.02 55.51
C LEU A 12 22.85 12.38 56.23
N ALA A 13 22.16 13.39 55.70
CA ALA A 13 21.72 14.54 56.47
C ALA A 13 20.28 14.88 56.09
N SER A 14 19.38 14.69 57.06
CA SER A 14 18.00 15.15 57.07
C SER A 14 17.92 16.67 57.00
N LEU A 15 16.93 17.20 56.28
CA LEU A 15 16.39 18.53 56.55
C LEU A 15 14.87 18.44 56.60
N ILE A 16 14.37 18.50 57.84
CA ILE A 16 13.00 18.77 58.22
C ILE A 16 12.81 20.29 58.06
N LEU A 17 11.77 20.71 57.34
CA LEU A 17 11.09 21.97 57.65
C LEU A 17 9.59 21.76 57.58
N ALA A 18 8.96 22.02 58.71
CA ALA A 18 7.53 21.90 58.97
C ALA A 18 6.77 23.15 58.53
N GLY A 19 5.46 22.98 58.32
CA GLY A 19 4.47 24.01 58.66
C GLY A 19 3.63 24.51 57.49
N GLY A 20 2.39 24.00 57.40
CA GLY A 20 1.38 24.50 56.49
C GLY A 20 0.08 23.71 56.57
N LEU A 21 -0.61 23.83 57.70
CA LEU A 21 -2.02 23.44 57.92
C LEU A 21 -2.90 23.99 56.78
N ILE A 22 -3.98 23.30 56.38
CA ILE A 22 -5.36 23.82 56.21
C ILE A 22 -6.30 22.72 55.64
N ILE A 23 -7.22 22.32 56.52
CA ILE A 23 -8.63 21.95 56.32
C ILE A 23 -8.97 20.71 55.47
N ALA A 24 -9.36 19.65 56.18
CA ALA A 24 -10.22 18.59 55.68
C ALA A 24 -11.65 19.12 55.49
N SER A 25 -12.18 19.01 54.28
CA SER A 25 -13.63 18.96 54.03
C SER A 25 -14.00 17.53 53.68
N CYS A 26 -14.79 16.92 54.57
CA CYS A 26 -15.51 15.69 54.27
C CYS A 26 -16.60 16.01 53.24
N THR A 27 -16.54 15.39 52.07
CA THR A 27 -17.73 15.19 51.24
C THR A 27 -17.84 13.72 50.89
N THR A 28 -19.01 13.21 51.25
CA THR A 28 -19.62 11.90 51.04
C THR A 28 -19.24 11.23 49.73
N GLY A 29 -18.96 9.93 49.82
CA GLY A 29 -18.68 9.08 48.68
C GLY A 29 -19.81 9.02 47.67
N THR A 30 -19.41 9.10 46.41
CA THR A 30 -20.06 8.42 45.30
C THR A 30 -18.99 7.50 44.74
N THR A 31 -19.21 6.19 44.82
CA THR A 31 -18.46 5.21 44.04
C THR A 31 -18.87 5.37 42.58
N ASP A 32 -18.20 6.29 41.88
CA ASP A 32 -18.18 6.29 40.42
C ASP A 32 -17.10 5.30 40.00
N THR A 33 -17.53 4.12 39.58
CA THR A 33 -16.71 3.19 38.83
C THR A 33 -16.35 3.87 37.50
N ALA A 34 -15.24 4.61 37.50
CA ALA A 34 -14.69 5.26 36.32
C ALA A 34 -14.23 4.19 35.32
N THR A 35 -15.15 3.80 34.44
CA THR A 35 -14.90 2.91 33.31
C THR A 35 -14.70 3.78 32.07
N ALA A 36 -13.69 4.67 32.09
CA ALA A 36 -13.30 5.47 30.92
C ALA A 36 -11.92 6.10 31.17
N GLN A 37 -10.85 5.48 30.63
CA GLN A 37 -9.57 6.13 30.27
C GLN A 37 -8.46 5.17 29.81
N ALA A 38 -8.70 3.86 29.64
CA ALA A 38 -7.65 2.96 29.14
C ALA A 38 -7.34 3.21 27.64
N GLY A 39 -8.37 3.28 26.79
CA GLY A 39 -8.21 3.45 25.33
C GLY A 39 -7.49 4.73 24.93
N THR A 40 -7.88 5.89 25.48
CA THR A 40 -7.26 7.19 25.16
C THR A 40 -5.80 7.27 25.61
N SER A 41 -5.43 6.59 26.70
CA SER A 41 -4.03 6.54 27.15
C SER A 41 -3.15 5.71 26.20
N ILE A 42 -3.72 4.67 25.60
CA ILE A 42 -3.01 3.75 24.70
C ILE A 42 -2.72 4.41 23.35
N VAL A 43 -3.71 5.05 22.74
CA VAL A 43 -3.51 5.72 21.44
C VAL A 43 -2.49 6.84 21.56
N ARG A 44 -2.56 7.62 22.65
CA ARG A 44 -1.63 8.71 22.92
C ARG A 44 -0.19 8.22 23.12
N GLN A 45 0.01 7.07 23.78
CA GLN A 45 1.34 6.46 23.91
C GLN A 45 1.90 5.98 22.57
N VAL A 46 1.08 5.36 21.72
CA VAL A 46 1.52 4.95 20.38
C VAL A 46 1.88 6.19 19.57
N ALA A 47 1.00 7.19 19.51
CA ALA A 47 1.23 8.45 18.80
C ALA A 47 2.46 9.21 19.30
N ASP A 48 2.71 9.28 20.61
CA ASP A 48 3.92 9.91 21.17
C ASP A 48 5.21 9.14 20.82
N THR A 49 5.14 7.81 20.63
CA THR A 49 6.30 7.01 20.22
C THR A 49 6.52 6.96 18.72
N THR A 50 5.48 7.18 17.90
CA THR A 50 5.55 7.09 16.43
C THR A 50 5.59 8.46 15.74
N SER A 51 5.01 9.50 16.33
CA SER A 51 4.96 10.83 15.71
C SER A 51 6.02 11.74 16.33
N THR A 52 7.05 12.05 15.56
CA THR A 52 8.08 13.03 15.93
C THR A 52 7.73 14.46 15.50
N SER A 53 6.64 14.61 14.74
CA SER A 53 6.18 15.87 14.15
C SER A 53 5.38 16.69 15.16
N LYS A 54 5.80 17.93 15.40
CA LYS A 54 5.02 18.94 16.13
C LYS A 54 4.28 19.80 15.11
N GLY A 55 2.95 19.78 15.11
CA GLY A 55 2.15 20.59 14.18
C GLY A 55 0.66 20.48 14.44
N THR A 56 -0.11 21.42 13.90
CA THR A 56 -1.57 21.36 13.87
C THR A 56 -2.02 21.05 12.45
N THR A 57 -3.18 20.42 12.31
CA THR A 57 -3.75 20.13 10.99
C THR A 57 -3.89 21.41 10.18
N SER A 58 -4.40 22.50 10.79
CA SER A 58 -4.56 23.79 10.10
C SER A 58 -3.24 24.37 9.57
N GLN A 59 -2.12 24.18 10.28
CA GLN A 59 -0.81 24.61 9.81
C GLN A 59 -0.36 23.79 8.59
N THR A 60 -0.49 22.45 8.65
CA THR A 60 -0.19 21.56 7.52
C THR A 60 -1.00 21.94 6.28
N ILE A 61 -2.30 22.20 6.43
CA ILE A 61 -3.18 22.66 5.33
C ILE A 61 -2.65 23.97 4.74
N SER A 62 -2.35 24.96 5.58
CA SER A 62 -1.85 26.26 5.13
C SER A 62 -0.51 26.17 4.40
N ASP A 63 0.45 25.42 4.96
CA ASP A 63 1.78 25.29 4.36
C ASP A 63 1.73 24.50 3.05
N THR A 64 0.89 23.47 2.98
CA THR A 64 0.72 22.67 1.76
C THR A 64 0.02 23.46 0.67
N ALA A 65 -1.04 24.22 1.00
CA ALA A 65 -1.72 25.09 0.04
C ALA A 65 -0.75 26.12 -0.55
N LYS A 66 0.05 26.77 0.31
CA LYS A 66 1.07 27.72 -0.13
C LYS A 66 2.14 27.07 -1.02
N ALA A 67 2.64 25.89 -0.65
CA ALA A 67 3.62 25.18 -1.46
C ALA A 67 3.05 24.78 -2.84
N ALA A 68 1.78 24.38 -2.89
CA ALA A 68 1.09 24.05 -4.13
C ALA A 68 0.90 25.30 -5.02
N GLU A 69 0.50 26.44 -4.46
CA GLU A 69 0.43 27.72 -5.18
C GLU A 69 1.80 28.14 -5.74
N GLU A 70 2.86 28.00 -4.94
CA GLU A 70 4.23 28.26 -5.38
C GLU A 70 4.63 27.34 -6.55
N PHE A 71 4.32 26.03 -6.48
CA PHE A 71 4.55 25.11 -7.58
C PHE A 71 3.78 25.51 -8.84
N LEU A 72 2.48 25.77 -8.73
CA LEU A 72 1.65 26.21 -9.86
C LEU A 72 2.17 27.51 -10.50
N SER A 73 2.76 28.42 -9.72
CA SER A 73 3.36 29.65 -10.23
C SER A 73 4.62 29.42 -11.10
N THR A 74 5.26 28.26 -10.96
CA THR A 74 6.42 27.88 -11.79
C THR A 74 6.04 27.25 -13.13
N LEU A 75 4.77 26.87 -13.31
CA LEU A 75 4.27 26.16 -14.48
C LEU A 75 3.82 27.12 -15.60
N SER A 76 4.00 26.70 -16.85
CA SER A 76 3.31 27.34 -17.98
C SER A 76 1.81 27.09 -17.89
N ASP A 77 1.01 27.83 -18.66
CA ASP A 77 -0.44 27.63 -18.65
C ASP A 77 -0.83 26.24 -19.16
N GLU A 78 -0.11 25.71 -20.16
CA GLU A 78 -0.28 24.33 -20.66
C GLU A 78 0.05 23.29 -19.58
N GLN A 79 1.11 23.51 -18.79
CA GLN A 79 1.46 22.61 -17.69
C GLN A 79 0.44 22.70 -16.54
N LYS A 80 -0.17 23.86 -16.28
CA LYS A 80 -1.25 24.00 -15.30
C LYS A 80 -2.50 23.22 -15.73
N GLU A 81 -2.86 23.25 -17.01
CA GLU A 81 -3.98 22.46 -17.55
C GLU A 81 -3.79 20.95 -17.35
N GLN A 82 -2.55 20.45 -17.36
CA GLN A 82 -2.26 19.04 -17.07
C GLN A 82 -2.37 18.67 -15.59
N VAL A 83 -2.26 19.66 -14.70
CA VAL A 83 -2.08 19.46 -13.26
C VAL A 83 -3.35 19.78 -12.47
N LEU A 84 -4.22 20.64 -12.98
CA LEU A 84 -5.44 21.09 -12.30
C LEU A 84 -6.68 20.43 -12.87
N TYR A 85 -7.44 19.80 -11.99
CA TYR A 85 -8.72 19.14 -12.27
C TYR A 85 -9.83 19.76 -11.43
N ASP A 86 -11.08 19.54 -11.82
CA ASP A 86 -12.23 19.85 -10.96
C ASP A 86 -12.18 19.00 -9.67
N TYR A 87 -12.63 19.56 -8.55
CA TYR A 87 -12.57 18.86 -7.26
C TYR A 87 -13.30 17.50 -7.27
N ASN A 88 -14.43 17.41 -7.97
CA ASN A 88 -15.26 16.21 -8.06
C ASN A 88 -14.97 15.38 -9.33
N ASP A 89 -13.84 15.62 -10.01
CA ASP A 89 -13.49 14.86 -11.20
C ASP A 89 -13.28 13.37 -10.85
N GLU A 90 -14.03 12.48 -11.51
CA GLU A 90 -14.02 11.03 -11.26
C GLU A 90 -12.66 10.39 -11.58
N THR A 91 -11.85 11.03 -12.42
CA THR A 91 -10.47 10.58 -12.72
C THR A 91 -9.66 10.42 -11.45
N LYS A 92 -9.93 11.20 -10.39
CA LYS A 92 -9.33 11.05 -9.05
C LYS A 92 -9.30 9.59 -8.56
N SER A 93 -10.34 8.82 -8.87
CA SER A 93 -10.46 7.43 -8.44
C SER A 93 -9.87 6.39 -9.41
N THR A 94 -9.59 6.79 -10.65
CA THR A 94 -9.18 5.88 -11.75
C THR A 94 -7.78 6.16 -12.30
N SER A 95 -7.17 7.29 -11.95
CA SER A 95 -5.93 7.80 -12.56
C SER A 95 -4.65 7.50 -11.77
N TRP A 96 -4.72 6.61 -10.79
CA TRP A 96 -3.55 6.19 -10.01
C TRP A 96 -3.45 4.66 -9.99
N SER A 97 -2.23 4.17 -9.99
CA SER A 97 -1.90 2.75 -10.17
C SER A 97 -0.60 2.40 -9.44
N ASN A 98 -0.29 1.13 -9.30
CA ASN A 98 1.04 0.63 -8.93
C ASN A 98 1.83 0.11 -10.13
N PHE A 99 1.29 0.15 -11.35
CA PHE A 99 2.07 -0.21 -12.54
C PHE A 99 3.07 0.91 -12.90
N PRO A 100 4.16 0.59 -13.63
CA PRO A 100 5.04 1.61 -14.18
C PRO A 100 4.25 2.71 -14.89
N VAL A 101 4.72 3.95 -14.79
CA VAL A 101 4.01 5.14 -15.32
C VAL A 101 3.76 5.06 -16.82
N THR A 102 4.55 4.25 -17.53
CA THR A 102 4.42 3.99 -18.96
C THR A 102 3.25 3.07 -19.32
N PHE A 103 2.67 2.36 -18.34
CA PHE A 103 1.64 1.35 -18.59
C PHE A 103 0.22 1.88 -18.37
N VAL A 104 0.05 2.85 -17.48
CA VAL A 104 -1.25 3.44 -17.12
C VAL A 104 -1.12 4.95 -17.14
N GLU A 105 -2.01 5.61 -17.90
CA GLU A 105 -2.10 7.07 -17.91
C GLU A 105 -2.53 7.57 -16.53
N ARG A 106 -1.79 8.56 -16.02
CA ARG A 106 -2.02 9.15 -14.70
C ARG A 106 -2.40 10.60 -14.83
N SER A 107 -3.24 11.06 -13.92
CA SER A 107 -3.54 12.49 -13.80
C SER A 107 -2.29 13.25 -13.40
N GLY A 108 -2.21 14.50 -13.84
CA GLY A 108 -1.11 15.37 -13.46
C GLY A 108 0.11 15.28 -14.37
N ILE A 109 1.12 16.09 -14.02
CA ILE A 109 2.37 16.15 -14.76
C ILE A 109 3.42 15.24 -14.14
N LYS A 110 4.19 14.55 -14.99
CA LYS A 110 5.29 13.69 -14.57
C LYS A 110 6.52 14.53 -14.21
N LEU A 111 7.19 14.20 -13.10
CA LEU A 111 8.38 14.91 -12.61
C LEU A 111 9.52 14.95 -13.63
N GLY A 112 9.63 13.93 -14.50
CA GLY A 112 10.59 13.89 -15.60
C GLY A 112 10.33 14.91 -16.72
N ASP A 113 9.11 15.43 -16.82
CA ASP A 113 8.71 16.44 -17.81
C ASP A 113 8.82 17.88 -17.25
N LEU A 114 9.25 18.00 -15.99
CA LEU A 114 9.48 19.27 -15.29
C LEU A 114 10.97 19.67 -15.33
N GLY A 115 11.22 20.98 -15.44
CA GLY A 115 12.55 21.54 -15.19
C GLY A 115 12.96 21.45 -13.72
N GLU A 116 14.24 21.66 -13.41
CA GLU A 116 14.78 21.49 -12.04
C GLU A 116 14.03 22.33 -10.99
N THR A 117 13.75 23.60 -11.28
CA THR A 117 12.99 24.50 -10.38
C THR A 117 11.57 24.00 -10.13
N GLN A 118 10.88 23.56 -11.18
CA GLN A 118 9.50 23.06 -11.10
C GLN A 118 9.46 21.75 -10.31
N ARG A 119 10.40 20.83 -10.56
CA ARG A 119 10.51 19.56 -9.84
C ARG A 119 10.82 19.78 -8.36
N ALA A 120 11.72 20.70 -8.02
CA ALA A 120 12.00 21.06 -6.64
C ALA A 120 10.76 21.64 -5.93
N ALA A 121 9.98 22.47 -6.63
CA ALA A 121 8.72 23.00 -6.11
C ALA A 121 7.66 21.90 -5.92
N ALA A 122 7.53 20.94 -6.83
CA ALA A 122 6.65 19.77 -6.67
C ALA A 122 7.01 18.93 -5.43
N LEU A 123 8.31 18.63 -5.23
CA LEU A 123 8.76 17.92 -4.03
C LEU A 123 8.57 18.73 -2.74
N LYS A 124 8.62 20.07 -2.82
CA LYS A 124 8.29 20.95 -1.70
C LYS A 124 6.82 20.82 -1.28
N VAL A 125 5.90 20.58 -2.22
CA VAL A 125 4.49 20.28 -1.89
C VAL A 125 4.41 19.04 -1.00
N LEU A 126 5.08 17.94 -1.39
CA LEU A 126 5.12 16.72 -0.58
C LEU A 126 5.77 16.96 0.79
N LYS A 127 6.82 17.77 0.84
CA LYS A 127 7.51 18.09 2.08
C LYS A 127 6.65 18.92 3.04
N ALA A 128 5.74 19.73 2.51
CA ALA A 128 4.77 20.48 3.31
C ALA A 128 3.59 19.61 3.76
N LEU A 129 3.16 18.66 2.93
CA LEU A 129 2.07 17.72 3.21
C LEU A 129 2.45 16.66 4.25
N LEU A 130 3.64 16.09 4.11
CA LEU A 130 4.09 14.93 4.86
C LEU A 130 5.01 15.33 6.01
N ASN A 131 4.93 14.60 7.11
CA ASN A 131 5.96 14.72 8.15
C ASN A 131 7.33 14.21 7.65
N ASP A 132 8.39 14.47 8.43
CA ASP A 132 9.77 14.13 8.04
C ASP A 132 9.96 12.65 7.74
N GLU A 133 9.37 11.76 8.55
CA GLU A 133 9.49 10.31 8.38
C GLU A 133 8.73 9.83 7.13
N ALA A 134 7.51 10.30 6.92
CA ALA A 134 6.70 9.96 5.76
C ALA A 134 7.30 10.50 4.46
N TYR A 135 7.86 11.71 4.48
CA TYR A 135 8.60 12.26 3.34
C TYR A 135 9.85 11.41 3.04
N ALA A 136 10.64 11.06 4.07
CA ALA A 136 11.81 10.20 3.91
C ALA A 136 11.42 8.82 3.35
N LYS A 137 10.32 8.24 3.84
CA LYS A 137 9.75 6.99 3.33
C LYS A 137 9.40 7.09 1.83
N VAL A 138 8.63 8.09 1.43
CA VAL A 138 8.23 8.30 0.02
C VAL A 138 9.46 8.51 -0.88
N THR A 139 10.38 9.40 -0.50
CA THR A 139 11.60 9.63 -1.29
C THR A 139 12.56 8.44 -1.31
N GLY A 140 12.58 7.63 -0.24
CA GLY A 140 13.33 6.39 -0.17
C GLY A 140 12.79 5.33 -1.13
N ILE A 141 11.46 5.24 -1.29
CA ILE A 141 10.84 4.39 -2.31
C ILE A 141 11.25 4.86 -3.72
N MET A 142 11.16 6.16 -3.99
CA MET A 142 11.59 6.74 -5.27
C MET A 142 13.07 6.44 -5.57
N ALA A 143 13.93 6.49 -4.54
CA ALA A 143 15.33 6.14 -4.66
C ALA A 143 15.55 4.63 -4.93
N GLY A 144 14.69 3.75 -4.40
CA GLY A 144 14.68 2.32 -4.72
C GLY A 144 14.35 2.07 -6.19
N ASP A 145 13.35 2.77 -6.72
CA ASP A 145 13.04 2.73 -8.17
C ASP A 145 14.19 3.24 -9.02
N GLN A 146 14.88 4.30 -8.57
CA GLN A 146 16.07 4.82 -9.25
C GLN A 146 17.23 3.81 -9.19
N TYR A 147 17.41 3.11 -8.07
CA TYR A 147 18.36 2.03 -7.95
C TYR A 147 18.08 0.91 -8.96
N LEU A 148 16.81 0.49 -9.11
CA LEU A 148 16.44 -0.50 -10.12
C LEU A 148 16.71 0.00 -11.54
N LYS A 149 16.40 1.25 -11.85
CA LYS A 149 16.71 1.83 -13.16
C LYS A 149 18.21 1.78 -13.48
N ASP A 150 19.05 2.04 -12.48
CA ASP A 150 20.51 2.11 -12.67
C ASP A 150 21.19 0.74 -12.68
N ASN A 151 20.60 -0.26 -12.02
CA ASN A 151 21.24 -1.57 -11.78
C ASN A 151 20.51 -2.76 -12.43
N ALA A 152 19.26 -2.56 -12.86
CA ALA A 152 18.48 -3.52 -13.65
C ALA A 152 18.20 -2.94 -15.05
N ASN A 153 17.74 -3.78 -15.98
CA ASN A 153 17.29 -3.33 -17.30
C ASN A 153 15.87 -2.72 -17.24
N ALA A 154 15.62 -1.83 -16.27
CA ALA A 154 14.30 -1.31 -15.92
C ALA A 154 14.20 0.21 -16.21
N SER A 155 14.33 0.58 -17.48
CA SER A 155 14.42 1.99 -17.92
C SER A 155 13.16 2.84 -17.70
N ASP A 156 12.03 2.17 -17.50
CA ASP A 156 10.70 2.73 -17.25
C ASP A 156 10.42 3.00 -15.76
N LEU A 157 11.40 2.73 -14.88
CA LEU A 157 11.40 3.11 -13.48
C LEU A 157 12.19 4.40 -13.22
N GLY A 158 12.32 4.76 -11.95
CA GLY A 158 13.17 5.86 -11.47
C GLY A 158 12.42 7.00 -10.80
N ASP A 159 13.17 7.85 -10.10
CA ASP A 159 12.66 8.96 -9.28
C ASP A 159 11.93 10.06 -10.07
N THR A 160 12.07 10.05 -11.39
CA THR A 160 11.40 10.96 -12.34
C THR A 160 10.10 10.40 -12.91
N GLN A 161 9.76 9.14 -12.63
CA GLN A 161 8.56 8.45 -13.15
C GLN A 161 7.37 8.55 -12.18
N TYR A 162 7.21 9.73 -11.57
CA TYR A 162 6.15 10.05 -10.61
C TYR A 162 5.38 11.27 -11.11
N ASN A 163 4.06 11.30 -10.88
CA ASN A 163 3.15 12.36 -11.29
C ASN A 163 2.61 13.11 -10.07
N ILE A 164 2.30 14.40 -10.27
CA ILE A 164 1.59 15.23 -9.31
C ILE A 164 0.37 15.89 -9.97
N ALA A 165 -0.79 15.77 -9.33
CA ALA A 165 -2.05 16.39 -9.74
C ALA A 165 -2.75 17.04 -8.54
N PHE A 166 -3.58 18.05 -8.82
CA PHE A 166 -4.50 18.64 -7.86
C PHE A 166 -5.93 18.58 -8.38
N PHE A 167 -6.85 18.26 -7.48
CA PHE A 167 -8.29 18.28 -7.73
C PHE A 167 -8.89 19.41 -6.91
N GLY A 168 -9.44 20.42 -7.57
CA GLY A 168 -9.73 21.71 -6.93
C GLY A 168 -8.50 22.59 -6.79
N ASN A 169 -8.72 23.87 -6.47
CA ASN A 169 -7.65 24.83 -6.27
C ASN A 169 -7.07 24.70 -4.85
N PRO A 170 -5.73 24.76 -4.67
CA PRO A 170 -5.13 24.85 -3.36
C PRO A 170 -5.79 25.93 -2.51
N SER A 171 -6.18 25.56 -1.29
CA SER A 171 -6.96 26.45 -0.43
C SER A 171 -6.78 26.09 1.04
N THR A 172 -6.94 27.10 1.90
CA THR A 172 -7.02 26.91 3.36
C THR A 172 -8.46 26.74 3.84
N THR A 173 -9.45 26.99 2.98
CA THR A 173 -10.88 27.02 3.36
C THR A 173 -11.76 26.15 2.48
N ASN A 174 -11.45 26.02 1.19
CA ASN A 174 -12.20 25.21 0.25
C ASN A 174 -11.62 23.79 0.18
N ASP A 175 -12.44 22.84 -0.22
CA ASP A 175 -12.00 21.47 -0.40
C ASP A 175 -11.13 21.32 -1.66
N TRP A 176 -10.07 20.53 -1.53
CA TRP A 176 -9.15 20.19 -2.63
C TRP A 176 -8.41 18.89 -2.32
N SER A 177 -7.74 18.29 -3.31
CA SER A 177 -6.94 17.07 -3.12
C SER A 177 -5.60 17.16 -3.85
N ILE A 178 -4.60 16.48 -3.32
CA ILE A 178 -3.34 16.16 -3.99
C ILE A 178 -3.35 14.68 -4.32
N GLN A 179 -3.01 14.35 -5.57
CA GLN A 179 -2.65 13.00 -5.96
C GLN A 179 -1.19 13.00 -6.39
N PHE A 180 -0.36 12.20 -5.70
CA PHE A 180 1.04 12.01 -6.05
C PHE A 180 1.34 10.53 -6.16
N GLY A 181 1.95 10.09 -7.27
CA GLY A 181 2.27 8.67 -7.39
C GLY A 181 3.03 8.28 -8.65
N GLY A 182 3.56 7.06 -8.61
CA GLY A 182 4.34 6.41 -9.65
C GLY A 182 4.25 4.89 -9.47
N HIS A 183 5.29 4.16 -9.85
CA HIS A 183 5.33 2.70 -9.75
C HIS A 183 5.01 2.19 -8.32
N HIS A 184 5.77 2.63 -7.32
CA HIS A 184 5.63 2.13 -5.94
C HIS A 184 5.03 3.15 -4.94
N VAL A 185 4.41 4.24 -5.40
CA VAL A 185 3.74 5.22 -4.53
C VAL A 185 2.41 5.63 -5.13
N GLY A 186 1.38 5.70 -4.30
CA GLY A 186 0.12 6.38 -4.60
C GLY A 186 -0.40 7.06 -3.34
N ILE A 187 -0.16 8.36 -3.20
CA ILE A 187 -0.67 9.19 -2.11
C ILE A 187 -1.87 9.97 -2.65
N ASN A 188 -3.05 9.73 -2.07
CA ASN A 188 -4.23 10.55 -2.29
C ASN A 188 -4.55 11.29 -0.98
N ALA A 189 -4.25 12.58 -0.93
CA ALA A 189 -4.49 13.44 0.22
C ALA A 189 -5.63 14.40 -0.09
N THR A 190 -6.75 14.30 0.63
CA THR A 190 -7.90 15.21 0.46
C THR A 190 -8.05 16.11 1.66
N PHE A 191 -8.11 17.41 1.39
CA PHE A 191 -8.38 18.48 2.33
C PHE A 191 -9.88 18.77 2.28
N SER A 192 -10.57 18.51 3.38
CA SER A 192 -12.00 18.81 3.47
C SER A 192 -12.39 19.10 4.91
N ASN A 193 -13.20 20.14 5.12
CA ASN A 193 -13.73 20.52 6.43
C ASN A 193 -12.65 20.67 7.54
N GLY A 194 -11.47 21.19 7.18
CA GLY A 194 -10.35 21.40 8.11
C GLY A 194 -9.60 20.13 8.51
N ALA A 195 -9.87 18.98 7.86
CA ALA A 195 -9.18 17.72 8.05
C ALA A 195 -8.39 17.33 6.79
N ILE A 196 -7.42 16.43 6.96
CA ILE A 196 -6.66 15.80 5.87
C ILE A 196 -6.91 14.29 5.92
N THR A 197 -7.35 13.74 4.80
CA THR A 197 -7.58 12.30 4.63
C THR A 197 -6.58 11.72 3.65
N PHE A 198 -5.82 10.69 4.07
CA PHE A 198 -4.82 9.98 3.24
C PHE A 198 -5.34 8.62 2.74
N ALA A 199 -6.62 8.56 2.37
CA ALA A 199 -7.26 7.35 1.87
C ALA A 199 -7.74 7.58 0.42
N PRO A 200 -7.35 6.73 -0.55
CA PRO A 200 -6.46 5.57 -0.41
C PRO A 200 -4.96 5.95 -0.49
N THR A 201 -4.11 5.18 0.19
CA THR A 201 -2.65 5.27 0.09
C THR A 201 -2.05 3.93 -0.29
N HIS A 202 -1.23 3.89 -1.35
CA HIS A 202 -0.43 2.75 -1.74
C HIS A 202 1.06 3.06 -1.57
N LEU A 203 1.79 2.10 -1.02
CA LEU A 203 3.24 2.12 -0.95
C LEU A 203 3.77 0.75 -1.40
N GLY A 204 4.93 0.76 -2.03
CA GLY A 204 5.66 -0.44 -2.36
C GLY A 204 7.16 -0.19 -2.29
N THR A 205 7.95 -1.26 -2.40
CA THR A 205 9.39 -1.11 -2.60
C THR A 205 9.93 -2.36 -3.26
N GLN A 206 10.90 -2.14 -4.16
CA GLN A 206 11.68 -3.17 -4.79
C GLN A 206 13.06 -2.56 -5.12
N PRO A 207 14.17 -3.14 -4.63
CA PRO A 207 14.24 -4.07 -3.51
C PRO A 207 13.80 -3.41 -2.18
N THR A 208 13.47 -4.21 -1.16
CA THR A 208 13.17 -3.68 0.19
C THR A 208 14.42 -3.21 0.94
N THR A 209 15.56 -3.79 0.60
CA THR A 209 16.87 -3.40 1.14
C THR A 209 17.91 -3.46 0.04
N TYR A 210 18.75 -2.43 -0.06
CA TYR A 210 19.89 -2.38 -0.97
C TYR A 210 21.01 -1.53 -0.41
N THR A 211 22.20 -1.63 -1.01
CA THR A 211 23.33 -0.75 -0.70
C THR A 211 23.43 0.31 -1.79
N ASP A 212 23.38 1.58 -1.41
CA ASP A 212 23.52 2.69 -2.34
C ASP A 212 24.98 2.90 -2.81
N SER A 213 25.18 3.85 -3.73
CA SER A 213 26.51 4.17 -4.27
C SER A 213 27.49 4.73 -3.23
N ASN A 214 27.00 5.19 -2.07
CA ASN A 214 27.81 5.65 -0.94
C ASN A 214 28.15 4.51 0.03
N GLY A 215 27.70 3.28 -0.24
CA GLY A 215 27.90 2.13 0.63
C GLY A 215 26.95 2.07 1.82
N GLN A 216 25.88 2.87 1.83
CA GLN A 216 24.88 2.86 2.91
C GLN A 216 23.73 1.90 2.59
N THR A 217 23.31 1.13 3.59
CA THR A 217 22.13 0.29 3.48
C THR A 217 20.87 1.14 3.55
N GLN A 218 20.05 1.06 2.51
CA GLN A 218 18.76 1.73 2.39
C GLN A 218 17.63 0.73 2.63
N SER A 219 16.59 1.14 3.36
CA SER A 219 15.35 0.36 3.51
C SER A 219 14.18 1.28 3.84
N ALA A 220 13.37 1.62 2.83
CA ALA A 220 12.29 2.60 2.98
C ALA A 220 11.11 2.06 3.81
N LEU A 221 10.81 0.76 3.69
CA LEU A 221 9.65 0.11 4.32
C LEU A 221 10.04 -1.03 5.28
N GLY A 222 11.34 -1.21 5.58
CA GLY A 222 11.81 -2.32 6.40
C GLY A 222 11.17 -2.42 7.80
N ASN A 223 10.85 -1.27 8.41
CA ASN A 223 10.18 -1.23 9.72
C ASN A 223 8.76 -1.82 9.71
N MET A 224 8.09 -1.88 8.56
CA MET A 224 6.75 -2.49 8.45
C MET A 224 6.78 -3.98 8.78
N TYR A 225 7.81 -4.71 8.33
CA TYR A 225 7.99 -6.12 8.71
C TYR A 225 8.23 -6.27 10.20
N GLN A 226 9.10 -5.44 10.80
CA GLN A 226 9.39 -5.51 12.23
C GLN A 226 8.12 -5.35 13.06
N THR A 227 7.33 -4.30 12.83
CA THR A 227 6.08 -4.08 13.57
C THR A 227 5.06 -5.19 13.35
N ALA A 228 4.95 -5.72 12.12
CA ALA A 228 4.07 -6.83 11.80
C ALA A 228 4.46 -8.11 12.55
N PHE A 229 5.75 -8.43 12.62
CA PHE A 229 6.25 -9.59 13.35
C PHE A 229 6.22 -9.40 14.87
N ASP A 230 6.41 -8.18 15.39
CA ASP A 230 6.22 -7.90 16.81
C ASP A 230 4.78 -8.21 17.23
N PHE A 231 3.79 -7.79 16.43
CA PHE A 231 2.40 -8.18 16.63
C PHE A 231 2.21 -9.69 16.52
N TYR A 232 2.63 -10.33 15.42
CA TYR A 232 2.47 -11.78 15.22
C TYR A 232 3.08 -12.61 16.37
N ASN A 233 4.28 -12.24 16.82
CA ASN A 233 5.01 -12.95 17.86
C ASN A 233 4.39 -12.78 19.25
N SER A 234 3.64 -11.69 19.48
CA SER A 234 2.93 -11.46 20.74
C SER A 234 1.68 -12.34 20.93
N LEU A 235 1.20 -12.99 19.87
CA LEU A 235 0.01 -13.83 19.89
C LEU A 235 0.28 -15.19 20.52
N THR A 236 -0.70 -15.71 21.26
CA THR A 236 -0.68 -17.11 21.73
C THR A 236 -0.83 -18.07 20.55
N ASP A 237 -0.55 -19.36 20.78
CA ASP A 237 -0.69 -20.37 19.74
C ASP A 237 -2.15 -20.52 19.27
N GLU A 238 -3.13 -20.39 20.16
CA GLU A 238 -4.55 -20.41 19.81
C GLU A 238 -4.95 -19.19 18.97
N GLN A 239 -4.40 -18.01 19.28
CA GLN A 239 -4.64 -16.80 18.50
C GLN A 239 -4.00 -16.90 17.11
N LYS A 240 -2.77 -17.43 17.01
CA LYS A 240 -2.09 -17.69 15.73
C LYS A 240 -2.88 -18.66 14.86
N GLN A 241 -3.46 -19.71 15.43
CA GLN A 241 -4.33 -20.65 14.70
C GLN A 241 -5.56 -19.99 14.09
N LYS A 242 -6.15 -18.98 14.75
CA LYS A 242 -7.28 -18.21 14.20
C LYS A 242 -6.84 -17.24 13.10
N LEU A 243 -5.70 -16.58 13.31
CA LEU A 243 -5.15 -15.56 12.40
C LEU A 243 -4.58 -16.16 11.11
N TYR A 244 -3.91 -17.31 11.17
CA TYR A 244 -3.16 -17.88 10.05
C TYR A 244 -4.06 -18.58 9.01
N GLN A 245 -3.89 -18.23 7.74
CA GLN A 245 -4.71 -18.70 6.62
C GLN A 245 -3.95 -19.65 5.66
N GLY A 246 -2.70 -19.98 5.95
CA GLY A 246 -1.88 -20.90 5.15
C GLY A 246 -0.63 -20.24 4.55
N GLU A 247 0.12 -21.01 3.78
CA GLU A 247 1.42 -20.60 3.23
C GLU A 247 1.32 -19.70 1.98
N GLU A 248 0.13 -19.63 1.35
CA GLU A 248 -0.07 -18.87 0.12
C GLU A 248 -0.04 -17.36 0.37
N VAL A 249 1.01 -16.70 -0.15
CA VAL A 249 1.11 -15.24 -0.18
C VAL A 249 0.36 -14.72 -1.41
N LYS A 250 -0.75 -14.01 -1.16
CA LYS A 250 -1.61 -13.46 -2.20
C LYS A 250 -1.17 -12.06 -2.63
N ASN A 251 -1.65 -11.61 -3.78
CA ASN A 251 -1.60 -10.20 -4.18
C ASN A 251 -2.66 -9.39 -3.42
N LEU A 252 -2.54 -8.06 -3.48
CA LEU A 252 -3.51 -7.14 -2.87
C LEU A 252 -4.92 -7.39 -3.43
N THR A 253 -5.90 -7.52 -2.54
CA THR A 253 -7.31 -7.66 -2.90
C THR A 253 -7.91 -6.33 -3.34
N CYS A 254 -7.58 -5.26 -2.61
CA CYS A 254 -8.07 -3.90 -2.87
C CYS A 254 -7.01 -3.03 -3.56
N ALA A 255 -6.34 -3.61 -4.57
CA ALA A 255 -5.22 -3.03 -5.28
C ALA A 255 -5.52 -1.64 -5.88
N PRO A 256 -4.47 -0.84 -6.17
CA PRO A 256 -4.61 0.39 -6.96
C PRO A 256 -5.29 0.15 -8.31
N GLY A 257 -6.17 1.09 -8.72
CA GLY A 257 -6.91 0.98 -9.97
C GLY A 257 -8.10 0.00 -9.94
N ASP A 258 -8.47 -0.55 -8.79
CA ASP A 258 -9.69 -1.35 -8.63
C ASP A 258 -10.59 -0.83 -7.49
N THR A 259 -11.83 -1.33 -7.47
CA THR A 259 -12.77 -1.12 -6.38
C THR A 259 -12.49 -2.06 -5.21
N CYS A 260 -12.81 -1.65 -3.99
CA CYS A 260 -12.65 -2.44 -2.78
C CYS A 260 -13.98 -2.66 -2.07
N ASP A 261 -14.37 -3.91 -1.84
CA ASP A 261 -15.56 -4.25 -1.05
C ASP A 261 -15.22 -4.42 0.46
N TYR A 262 -13.98 -4.10 0.86
CA TYR A 262 -13.46 -4.19 2.22
C TYR A 262 -13.76 -5.54 2.90
N PRO A 263 -13.30 -6.67 2.34
CA PRO A 263 -13.57 -8.00 2.91
C PRO A 263 -13.13 -8.06 4.37
N THR A 264 -13.98 -8.59 5.24
CA THR A 264 -13.76 -8.68 6.68
C THR A 264 -14.30 -10.02 7.23
N GLY A 265 -14.11 -10.29 8.52
CA GLY A 265 -14.59 -11.50 9.17
C GLY A 265 -13.65 -12.71 9.11
N THR A 266 -12.50 -12.58 8.44
CA THR A 266 -11.48 -13.63 8.34
C THR A 266 -10.32 -13.33 9.29
N GLY A 267 -9.88 -14.35 10.03
CA GLY A 267 -8.74 -14.25 10.96
C GLY A 267 -9.17 -14.02 12.41
N ILE A 268 -8.31 -13.38 13.19
CA ILE A 268 -8.58 -13.04 14.59
C ILE A 268 -9.29 -11.69 14.69
N LYS A 269 -10.32 -11.60 15.53
CA LYS A 269 -11.03 -10.34 15.80
C LYS A 269 -10.30 -9.54 16.89
N GLY A 270 -10.28 -8.21 16.78
CA GLY A 270 -9.61 -7.33 17.74
C GLY A 270 -10.12 -7.47 19.17
N SER A 271 -11.41 -7.80 19.37
CA SER A 271 -11.96 -8.11 20.69
C SER A 271 -11.35 -9.36 21.35
N GLU A 272 -10.63 -10.19 20.60
CA GLU A 272 -9.95 -11.39 21.09
C GLU A 272 -8.46 -11.15 21.42
N LEU A 273 -7.99 -9.91 21.26
CA LEU A 273 -6.62 -9.48 21.60
C LEU A 273 -6.55 -8.93 23.03
N THR A 274 -5.42 -9.12 23.70
CA THR A 274 -5.12 -8.39 24.94
C THR A 274 -4.82 -6.92 24.66
N ASP A 275 -4.82 -6.08 25.69
CA ASP A 275 -4.53 -4.65 25.54
C ASP A 275 -3.11 -4.41 24.97
N GLU A 276 -2.12 -5.23 25.35
CA GLU A 276 -0.76 -5.18 24.81
C GLU A 276 -0.71 -5.58 23.33
N GLN A 277 -1.50 -6.56 22.92
CA GLN A 277 -1.59 -6.99 21.53
C GLN A 277 -2.29 -5.94 20.66
N LYS A 278 -3.34 -5.29 21.20
CA LYS A 278 -4.00 -4.14 20.55
C LYS A 278 -3.03 -2.98 20.35
N GLN A 279 -2.16 -2.70 21.31
CA GLN A 279 -1.09 -1.70 21.16
C GLN A 279 -0.14 -2.04 20.01
N LEU A 280 0.27 -3.30 19.89
CA LEU A 280 1.14 -3.76 18.80
C LEU A 280 0.42 -3.67 17.44
N LEU A 281 -0.87 -4.03 17.38
CA LEU A 281 -1.67 -3.86 16.17
C LEU A 281 -1.81 -2.38 15.76
N LEU A 282 -2.02 -1.48 16.72
CA LEU A 282 -2.05 -0.04 16.46
C LEU A 282 -0.69 0.49 15.97
N LYS A 283 0.44 -0.06 16.44
CA LYS A 283 1.77 0.25 15.89
C LYS A 283 1.93 -0.23 14.46
N VAL A 284 1.38 -1.39 14.10
CA VAL A 284 1.32 -1.82 12.69
C VAL A 284 0.55 -0.78 11.89
N ILE A 285 -0.69 -0.46 12.28
CA ILE A 285 -1.57 0.50 11.60
C ILE A 285 -0.90 1.89 11.45
N ALA A 286 -0.14 2.33 12.45
CA ALA A 286 0.56 3.61 12.44
C ALA A 286 1.52 3.81 11.25
N ASN A 287 2.01 2.72 10.63
CA ASN A 287 2.85 2.80 9.44
C ASN A 287 2.16 3.51 8.25
N TRP A 288 0.81 3.51 8.22
CA TRP A 288 -0.01 4.13 7.17
C TRP A 288 -0.72 5.40 7.61
N THR A 289 -0.96 5.60 8.90
CA THR A 289 -1.73 6.77 9.41
C THR A 289 -0.83 7.93 9.84
N ASN A 290 0.43 7.66 10.20
CA ASN A 290 1.41 8.69 10.61
C ASN A 290 2.08 9.36 9.39
N LEU A 291 1.28 9.97 8.52
CA LEU A 291 1.77 10.61 7.28
C LEU A 291 1.97 12.11 7.41
N ALA A 292 1.20 12.78 8.28
CA ALA A 292 1.20 14.23 8.42
C ALA A 292 1.54 14.65 9.85
N ASP A 293 1.04 15.80 10.29
CA ASP A 293 1.17 16.30 11.65
C ASP A 293 0.52 15.37 12.70
N SER A 294 0.88 15.62 13.96
CA SER A 294 0.40 14.86 15.10
C SER A 294 -1.11 14.94 15.31
N GLU A 295 -1.76 16.07 15.00
CA GLU A 295 -3.20 16.23 15.19
C GLU A 295 -3.99 15.40 14.18
N THR A 296 -3.60 15.47 12.91
CA THR A 296 -4.15 14.64 11.82
C THR A 296 -3.97 13.14 12.11
N THR A 297 -2.75 12.76 12.54
CA THR A 297 -2.42 11.37 12.88
C THR A 297 -3.23 10.88 14.07
N GLN A 298 -3.30 11.66 15.15
CA GLN A 298 -4.04 11.31 16.36
C GLN A 298 -5.52 11.15 16.08
N ALA A 299 -6.13 12.07 15.32
CA ALA A 299 -7.55 11.99 14.97
C ALA A 299 -7.89 10.70 14.22
N THR A 300 -7.04 10.29 13.28
CA THR A 300 -7.20 9.02 12.54
C THR A 300 -7.05 7.82 13.46
N MET A 301 -6.01 7.81 14.30
CA MET A 301 -5.74 6.70 15.22
C MET A 301 -6.81 6.56 16.31
N ASP A 302 -7.41 7.65 16.78
CA ASP A 302 -8.52 7.63 17.73
C ASP A 302 -9.76 6.96 17.13
N GLN A 303 -10.10 7.29 15.87
CA GLN A 303 -11.23 6.68 15.17
C GLN A 303 -11.02 5.17 14.96
N ILE A 304 -9.81 4.77 14.56
CA ILE A 304 -9.47 3.36 14.37
C ILE A 304 -9.50 2.60 15.69
N SER A 305 -8.90 3.17 16.74
CA SER A 305 -8.86 2.53 18.06
C SER A 305 -10.25 2.36 18.66
N ALA A 306 -11.17 3.29 18.42
CA ALA A 306 -12.55 3.21 18.90
C ALA A 306 -13.33 2.03 18.31
N THR A 307 -12.93 1.55 17.13
CA THR A 307 -13.57 0.41 16.44
C THR A 307 -12.68 -0.83 16.39
N LEU A 308 -11.55 -0.84 17.09
CA LEU A 308 -10.54 -1.90 16.95
C LEU A 308 -11.07 -3.27 17.35
N ASP A 309 -12.01 -3.33 18.29
CA ASP A 309 -12.66 -4.57 18.72
C ASP A 309 -13.46 -5.24 17.60
N ASP A 310 -13.87 -4.48 16.57
CA ASP A 310 -14.58 -4.95 15.38
C ASP A 310 -13.68 -5.13 14.16
N THR A 311 -12.37 -4.94 14.31
CA THR A 311 -11.38 -5.13 13.25
C THR A 311 -10.88 -6.57 13.23
N TYR A 312 -10.79 -7.17 12.04
CA TYR A 312 -10.23 -8.50 11.83
C TYR A 312 -8.81 -8.43 11.28
N VAL A 313 -7.95 -9.36 11.70
CA VAL A 313 -6.59 -9.51 11.19
C VAL A 313 -6.36 -10.94 10.71
N ASN A 314 -5.92 -11.09 9.47
CA ASN A 314 -5.49 -12.38 8.92
C ASN A 314 -4.08 -12.31 8.35
N TRP A 315 -3.44 -13.48 8.26
CA TRP A 315 -2.03 -13.61 7.88
C TRP A 315 -1.81 -14.88 7.06
N SER A 316 -0.95 -14.80 6.05
CA SER A 316 -0.45 -15.94 5.28
C SER A 316 1.05 -15.82 5.02
N GLY A 317 1.68 -16.94 4.66
CA GLY A 317 3.09 -17.00 4.31
C GLY A 317 3.98 -17.22 5.53
N ALA A 318 5.13 -16.56 5.58
CA ALA A 318 6.13 -16.81 6.60
C ALA A 318 5.63 -16.48 8.02
N THR A 319 5.92 -17.36 8.98
CA THR A 319 5.60 -17.17 10.41
C THR A 319 6.84 -16.82 11.25
N VAL A 320 7.99 -16.68 10.59
CA VAL A 320 9.27 -16.29 11.19
C VAL A 320 9.87 -15.21 10.29
N TYR A 321 10.40 -14.14 10.89
CA TYR A 321 11.08 -13.09 10.15
C TYR A 321 12.51 -13.52 9.79
N ASP A 322 12.63 -14.32 8.73
CA ASP A 322 13.90 -14.72 8.13
C ASP A 322 13.82 -14.46 6.62
N THR A 323 14.45 -13.36 6.17
CA THR A 323 14.41 -12.96 4.75
C THR A 323 15.25 -13.88 3.85
N SER A 324 16.05 -14.79 4.42
CA SER A 324 16.83 -15.78 3.66
C SER A 324 15.99 -16.97 3.19
N GLN A 325 14.75 -17.11 3.67
CA GLN A 325 13.87 -18.23 3.37
C GLN A 325 12.43 -17.77 3.09
N GLY A 326 11.68 -18.56 2.30
CA GLY A 326 10.28 -18.27 2.02
C GLY A 326 10.07 -17.07 1.08
N LYS A 327 8.79 -16.72 0.88
CA LYS A 327 8.33 -15.74 -0.13
C LYS A 327 7.83 -14.44 0.50
N GLY A 328 8.10 -14.22 1.78
CA GLY A 328 7.53 -13.13 2.54
C GLY A 328 6.18 -13.46 3.15
N ILE A 329 5.36 -12.42 3.31
CA ILE A 329 4.10 -12.49 4.06
C ILE A 329 2.99 -11.80 3.29
N TYR A 330 1.78 -12.23 3.59
CA TYR A 330 0.58 -11.45 3.34
C TYR A 330 -0.12 -11.21 4.67
N PHE A 331 -0.63 -10.01 4.91
CA PHE A 331 -1.63 -9.80 5.94
C PHE A 331 -2.67 -8.79 5.51
N GLN A 332 -3.85 -8.89 6.13
CA GLN A 332 -4.94 -7.94 5.99
C GLN A 332 -5.42 -7.53 7.38
N ILE A 333 -5.65 -6.23 7.57
CA ILE A 333 -6.33 -5.64 8.73
C ILE A 333 -7.58 -4.98 8.19
N SER A 334 -8.76 -5.47 8.56
CA SER A 334 -10.03 -5.03 7.97
C SER A 334 -11.10 -4.81 9.04
N GLY A 335 -11.49 -3.56 9.23
CA GLY A 335 -12.48 -3.15 10.21
C GLY A 335 -13.24 -1.89 9.78
N PRO A 336 -14.13 -1.35 10.63
CA PRO A 336 -15.03 -0.25 10.25
C PRO A 336 -14.35 1.06 9.81
N LYS A 337 -13.14 1.32 10.31
CA LYS A 337 -12.38 2.58 10.08
C LYS A 337 -10.99 2.38 9.47
N VAL A 338 -10.63 1.13 9.15
CA VAL A 338 -9.31 0.81 8.61
C VAL A 338 -9.38 -0.41 7.73
N TYR A 339 -8.79 -0.31 6.55
CA TYR A 339 -8.47 -1.44 5.70
C TYR A 339 -7.01 -1.32 5.27
N ILE A 340 -6.19 -2.31 5.62
CA ILE A 340 -4.78 -2.39 5.25
C ILE A 340 -4.50 -3.77 4.67
N GLU A 341 -3.75 -3.83 3.60
CA GLU A 341 -3.10 -5.05 3.13
C GLU A 341 -1.61 -4.82 2.95
N LEU A 342 -0.79 -5.82 3.28
CA LEU A 342 0.61 -5.90 2.87
C LEU A 342 0.81 -7.25 2.20
N ALA A 343 1.44 -7.24 1.02
CA ALA A 343 1.66 -8.41 0.19
C ALA A 343 3.09 -8.42 -0.36
N SER A 344 3.89 -9.41 0.03
CA SER A 344 5.13 -9.73 -0.67
C SER A 344 4.82 -10.28 -2.07
N GLN A 345 5.52 -9.79 -3.09
CA GLN A 345 5.32 -10.13 -4.49
C GLN A 345 6.33 -11.20 -4.91
N ASP A 346 5.88 -12.42 -5.19
CA ASP A 346 6.73 -13.56 -5.61
C ASP A 346 7.18 -13.48 -7.08
N ASN A 347 7.49 -12.28 -7.54
CA ASN A 347 8.08 -12.01 -8.85
C ASN A 347 8.96 -10.77 -8.75
N ASP A 348 9.92 -10.65 -9.65
CA ASP A 348 10.83 -9.50 -9.72
C ASP A 348 10.40 -8.44 -10.74
N ALA A 349 9.22 -8.58 -11.36
CA ALA A 349 8.71 -7.69 -12.39
C ALA A 349 9.72 -7.37 -13.53
N GLY A 350 10.69 -8.26 -13.80
CA GLY A 350 11.74 -8.02 -14.78
C GLY A 350 12.87 -7.10 -14.33
N ALA A 351 12.88 -6.68 -13.06
CA ALA A 351 13.87 -5.80 -12.45
C ALA A 351 14.89 -6.56 -11.57
N THR A 352 15.38 -7.71 -12.06
CA THR A 352 16.36 -8.52 -11.32
C THR A 352 17.71 -7.79 -11.20
N VAL A 353 18.25 -7.73 -9.98
CA VAL A 353 19.61 -7.24 -9.70
C VAL A 353 20.43 -8.35 -9.04
N SER A 354 21.59 -8.67 -9.61
CA SER A 354 22.45 -9.75 -9.11
C SER A 354 22.91 -9.46 -7.67
N GLY A 355 22.73 -10.44 -6.78
CA GLY A 355 23.11 -10.32 -5.37
C GLY A 355 22.14 -9.50 -4.50
N VAL A 356 20.99 -9.09 -5.06
CA VAL A 356 19.98 -8.31 -4.34
C VAL A 356 18.62 -9.01 -4.42
N GLN A 357 17.94 -9.13 -3.29
CA GLN A 357 16.62 -9.74 -3.22
C GLN A 357 15.57 -8.76 -3.80
N THR A 358 15.04 -9.09 -4.97
CA THR A 358 14.11 -8.25 -5.75
C THR A 358 12.73 -8.91 -5.92
N SER A 359 12.47 -10.03 -5.23
CA SER A 359 11.19 -10.72 -5.15
C SER A 359 10.93 -11.22 -3.73
N GLY A 360 9.69 -11.63 -3.45
CA GLY A 360 9.25 -12.10 -2.14
C GLY A 360 9.49 -11.04 -1.07
N TRP A 361 10.32 -11.34 -0.08
CA TRP A 361 10.72 -10.38 0.96
C TRP A 361 11.28 -9.06 0.42
N GLY A 362 11.91 -9.11 -0.77
CA GLY A 362 12.51 -7.96 -1.43
C GLY A 362 11.53 -7.10 -2.22
N HIS A 363 10.30 -7.54 -2.46
CA HIS A 363 9.33 -6.81 -3.26
C HIS A 363 8.00 -6.79 -2.54
N ILE A 364 7.58 -5.63 -2.03
CA ILE A 364 6.30 -5.51 -1.33
C ILE A 364 5.40 -4.49 -1.97
N HIS A 365 4.11 -4.79 -1.92
CA HIS A 365 3.02 -3.86 -2.16
C HIS A 365 2.17 -3.78 -0.90
N THR A 366 1.75 -2.58 -0.53
CA THR A 366 0.81 -2.37 0.57
C THR A 366 -0.17 -1.26 0.25
N ILE A 367 -1.37 -1.35 0.79
CA ILE A 367 -2.42 -0.36 0.60
C ILE A 367 -3.14 -0.09 1.92
N TYR A 368 -3.50 1.16 2.13
CA TYR A 368 -4.40 1.65 3.17
C TYR A 368 -5.61 2.31 2.52
N ARG A 369 -6.80 2.01 3.06
CA ARG A 369 -8.06 2.67 2.73
C ARG A 369 -8.87 2.90 4.02
N ASP A 370 -9.75 3.89 4.00
CA ASP A 370 -10.79 4.08 5.03
C ASP A 370 -12.14 3.67 4.43
N PRO A 371 -12.76 2.56 4.89
CA PRO A 371 -14.04 2.09 4.37
C PRO A 371 -15.19 3.10 4.42
N THR A 372 -15.06 4.15 5.23
CA THR A 372 -16.10 5.18 5.41
C THR A 372 -15.71 6.54 4.83
N ASN A 373 -14.46 6.71 4.41
CA ASN A 373 -13.90 8.02 4.09
C ASN A 373 -12.88 8.00 2.94
N ASP A 374 -12.88 6.97 2.09
CA ASP A 374 -12.01 6.94 0.90
C ASP A 374 -12.26 8.20 0.04
N TYR A 375 -11.17 8.86 -0.37
CA TYR A 375 -11.18 10.18 -1.04
C TYR A 375 -11.96 11.28 -0.30
N ALA A 376 -12.09 11.16 1.03
CA ALA A 376 -12.98 11.99 1.86
C ALA A 376 -14.44 12.04 1.36
N GLY A 377 -14.90 10.98 0.68
CA GLY A 377 -16.24 10.92 0.07
C GLY A 377 -16.44 11.83 -1.15
N SER A 378 -15.38 12.46 -1.67
CA SER A 378 -15.47 13.38 -2.82
C SER A 378 -15.78 12.69 -4.14
N VAL A 379 -15.46 11.41 -4.28
CA VAL A 379 -15.75 10.59 -5.46
C VAL A 379 -16.05 9.15 -5.04
N THR A 380 -16.80 8.43 -5.86
CA THR A 380 -16.94 6.98 -5.71
C THR A 380 -15.72 6.27 -6.26
N GLN A 381 -15.26 5.21 -5.61
CA GLN A 381 -14.23 4.34 -6.19
C GLN A 381 -14.71 3.74 -7.51
N GLN A 382 -13.81 3.67 -8.48
CA GLN A 382 -14.06 3.08 -9.79
C GLN A 382 -12.84 2.27 -10.22
N LYS A 383 -13.07 1.28 -11.07
CA LYS A 383 -11.99 0.52 -11.70
C LYS A 383 -11.36 1.34 -12.82
N SER A 384 -10.02 1.43 -12.83
CA SER A 384 -9.30 2.09 -13.91
C SER A 384 -9.38 1.26 -15.20
N SER A 385 -9.25 1.92 -16.35
CA SER A 385 -8.86 1.18 -17.56
C SER A 385 -7.50 0.53 -17.29
N GLY A 386 -7.40 -0.78 -17.53
CA GLY A 386 -6.15 -1.53 -17.34
C GLY A 386 -5.01 -0.99 -18.23
N PRO A 387 -3.80 -1.56 -18.14
CA PRO A 387 -2.64 -1.10 -18.90
C PRO A 387 -2.98 -0.86 -20.37
N THR A 388 -2.66 0.31 -20.90
CA THR A 388 -2.85 0.59 -22.32
C THR A 388 -1.92 -0.33 -23.10
N ASN A 389 -2.48 -1.27 -23.87
CA ASN A 389 -1.74 -2.31 -24.60
C ASN A 389 -0.50 -1.74 -25.34
N GLY A 390 0.71 -2.07 -24.86
CA GLY A 390 1.97 -1.60 -25.46
C GLY A 390 3.29 -2.09 -24.83
N GLY A 391 3.29 -3.11 -23.97
CA GLY A 391 4.51 -3.72 -23.38
C GLY A 391 4.64 -5.22 -23.73
N PRO A 392 5.86 -5.80 -23.77
CA PRO A 392 6.14 -7.06 -24.46
C PRO A 392 5.59 -8.27 -23.68
N GLY A 393 4.36 -8.66 -23.98
CA GLY A 393 3.81 -9.95 -23.63
C GLY A 393 4.46 -11.06 -24.46
N GLY A 394 4.91 -12.11 -23.78
CA GLY A 394 5.54 -13.28 -24.35
C GLY A 394 4.70 -13.99 -25.43
N SER A 395 5.45 -14.64 -26.32
CA SER A 395 5.08 -15.57 -27.38
C SER A 395 3.67 -16.17 -27.32
N GLY A 396 2.82 -15.70 -28.24
CA GLY A 396 1.66 -16.42 -28.76
C GLY A 396 1.78 -16.52 -30.28
N SER A 397 1.93 -17.73 -30.79
CA SER A 397 2.18 -18.11 -32.18
C SER A 397 1.10 -17.65 -33.18
N GLY A 398 1.51 -16.81 -34.15
CA GLY A 398 1.32 -16.94 -35.61
C GLY A 398 -0.06 -17.15 -36.24
N GLY A 399 -0.44 -16.23 -37.15
CA GLY A 399 -1.36 -16.48 -38.29
C GLY A 399 -2.01 -15.21 -38.87
N PRO A 400 -2.13 -15.02 -40.21
CA PRO A 400 -1.79 -13.73 -40.82
C PRO A 400 -2.97 -12.81 -41.25
N GLY A 401 -2.73 -11.51 -41.14
CA GLY A 401 -2.73 -10.53 -42.25
C GLY A 401 -4.00 -10.27 -43.08
N ALA A 402 -4.55 -9.06 -42.93
CA ALA A 402 -5.03 -8.13 -43.99
C ALA A 402 -5.60 -6.91 -43.25
N GLY A 403 -5.20 -5.66 -43.47
CA GLY A 403 -5.08 -4.97 -44.75
C GLY A 403 -6.14 -3.87 -44.82
N SER A 404 -5.78 -2.68 -44.31
CA SER A 404 -6.25 -1.31 -44.64
C SER A 404 -7.65 -1.08 -45.26
N GLY A 405 -8.41 -0.13 -44.70
CA GLY A 405 -9.45 0.58 -45.47
C GLY A 405 -10.32 1.56 -44.67
N ARG A 406 -10.01 2.86 -44.75
CA ARG A 406 -10.92 3.99 -44.44
C ARG A 406 -12.18 3.94 -45.32
N PRO A 407 -13.36 4.40 -44.87
CA PRO A 407 -14.44 4.77 -45.77
C PRO A 407 -14.55 6.29 -45.93
N GLY A 408 -14.56 6.76 -47.18
CA GLY A 408 -14.99 8.09 -47.57
C GLY A 408 -15.87 8.02 -48.83
N GLY A 409 -17.08 8.59 -48.74
CA GLY A 409 -17.81 9.24 -49.83
C GLY A 409 -18.39 8.40 -50.99
N PRO A 410 -19.70 8.54 -51.33
CA PRO A 410 -20.35 7.73 -52.36
C PRO A 410 -20.28 8.35 -53.76
N GLY A 411 -20.24 7.49 -54.78
CA GLY A 411 -20.36 7.86 -56.19
C GLY A 411 -21.16 6.79 -56.95
N ALA A 412 -22.24 7.23 -57.59
CA ALA A 412 -23.24 6.42 -58.29
C ALA A 412 -22.74 5.79 -59.61
N GLY A 413 -23.38 4.71 -60.04
CA GLY A 413 -23.18 4.15 -61.38
C GLY A 413 -23.90 2.81 -61.64
N ASN A 414 -25.04 2.91 -62.30
CA ASN A 414 -25.99 1.90 -62.77
C ASN A 414 -25.42 0.62 -63.42
N GLY A 415 -26.18 -0.50 -63.33
CA GLY A 415 -26.10 -1.61 -64.28
C GLY A 415 -26.66 -2.97 -63.80
N GLU A 416 -27.98 -3.13 -63.81
CA GLU A 416 -28.71 -4.42 -63.83
C GLU A 416 -28.62 -5.09 -65.23
N PRO A 417 -29.21 -6.30 -65.48
CA PRO A 417 -29.55 -7.44 -64.61
C PRO A 417 -29.18 -8.82 -65.24
N SER A 418 -29.31 -9.93 -64.49
CA SER A 418 -30.07 -11.14 -64.94
C SER A 418 -29.85 -12.38 -64.04
N ASP A 419 -30.99 -12.98 -63.68
CA ASP A 419 -31.29 -14.41 -63.52
C ASP A 419 -30.90 -15.23 -62.26
N ALA A 420 -31.96 -15.57 -61.52
CA ALA A 420 -32.13 -16.70 -60.59
C ALA A 420 -32.32 -18.03 -61.37
N PRO A 421 -32.69 -19.22 -60.80
CA PRO A 421 -33.11 -19.54 -59.43
C PRO A 421 -32.72 -20.93 -58.83
N GLY A 422 -33.09 -21.16 -57.56
CA GLY A 422 -33.51 -22.46 -56.98
C GLY A 422 -32.40 -23.38 -56.43
N GLY A 423 -32.55 -24.14 -55.34
CA GLY A 423 -33.67 -24.39 -54.43
C GLY A 423 -33.29 -25.48 -53.40
N SER A 424 -33.89 -25.38 -52.20
CA SER A 424 -34.40 -26.44 -51.29
C SER A 424 -33.72 -27.83 -51.16
N GLY A 425 -33.56 -28.29 -49.91
CA GLY A 425 -33.78 -29.71 -49.56
C GLY A 425 -32.98 -30.29 -48.37
N ALA A 426 -33.64 -30.44 -47.21
CA ALA A 426 -33.42 -31.56 -46.26
C ALA A 426 -34.13 -32.85 -46.81
N PRO A 427 -34.08 -34.09 -46.26
CA PRO A 427 -33.82 -34.51 -44.85
C PRO A 427 -33.13 -35.90 -44.59
N ALA A 428 -32.97 -36.21 -43.29
CA ALA A 428 -33.07 -37.49 -42.54
C ALA A 428 -32.43 -38.85 -43.01
N GLY A 429 -31.82 -39.57 -42.06
CA GLY A 429 -31.71 -41.04 -42.07
C GLY A 429 -30.63 -41.67 -41.17
N ALA A 430 -31.01 -42.32 -40.07
CA ALA A 430 -30.28 -43.43 -39.40
C ALA A 430 -30.65 -44.78 -40.08
N PRO A 431 -30.20 -46.02 -39.69
CA PRO A 431 -29.48 -46.46 -38.47
C PRO A 431 -28.43 -47.62 -38.63
N GLY A 432 -27.78 -48.00 -37.52
CA GLY A 432 -27.56 -49.42 -37.13
C GLY A 432 -26.18 -50.08 -37.34
N GLY A 433 -25.62 -50.69 -36.28
CA GLY A 433 -24.59 -51.74 -36.38
C GLY A 433 -23.65 -51.91 -35.17
N LYS A 434 -23.91 -52.91 -34.31
CA LYS A 434 -22.97 -53.62 -33.38
C LYS A 434 -22.92 -55.10 -33.87
N PRO A 435 -22.11 -56.06 -33.35
CA PRO A 435 -21.07 -56.03 -32.29
C PRO A 435 -19.78 -56.84 -32.65
N GLY A 436 -18.83 -56.94 -31.72
CA GLY A 436 -17.74 -57.93 -31.81
C GLY A 436 -16.68 -57.79 -30.72
N ASP A 437 -16.71 -58.71 -29.76
CA ASP A 437 -15.82 -58.84 -28.59
C ASP A 437 -14.41 -59.37 -28.95
N ASN A 438 -13.39 -59.04 -28.15
CA ASN A 438 -12.40 -60.03 -27.69
C ASN A 438 -11.56 -59.54 -26.49
N GLU A 439 -11.64 -60.34 -25.43
CA GLU A 439 -10.70 -60.59 -24.32
C GLU A 439 -9.23 -60.81 -24.75
N SER A 440 -8.22 -61.02 -23.90
CA SER A 440 -7.84 -60.66 -22.53
C SER A 440 -6.39 -61.16 -22.30
N GLY A 441 -5.69 -60.63 -21.28
CA GLY A 441 -4.51 -61.23 -20.63
C GLY A 441 -3.14 -60.95 -21.30
N GLN A 442 -2.00 -60.96 -20.60
CA GLN A 442 -1.66 -61.10 -19.18
C GLN A 442 -0.12 -60.97 -19.07
N THR A 443 0.40 -60.48 -17.93
CA THR A 443 1.74 -60.77 -17.34
C THR A 443 3.01 -60.30 -18.11
N SER A 444 4.15 -59.90 -17.51
CA SER A 444 4.73 -60.15 -16.18
C SER A 444 5.89 -59.17 -15.89
N SER A 445 6.03 -58.87 -14.59
CA SER A 445 7.23 -58.61 -13.76
C SER A 445 8.66 -58.68 -14.34
N ASN A 446 9.55 -57.78 -13.88
CA ASN A 446 10.70 -58.20 -13.05
C ASN A 446 11.38 -57.08 -12.25
N THR A 447 11.59 -57.41 -10.98
CA THR A 447 12.40 -56.80 -9.91
C THR A 447 13.92 -56.95 -10.11
N SER A 448 14.73 -56.09 -9.45
CA SER A 448 16.01 -56.47 -8.81
C SER A 448 16.46 -55.47 -7.74
N LYS A 449 16.58 -55.98 -6.50
CA LYS A 449 17.30 -55.43 -5.31
C LYS A 449 18.82 -55.62 -5.49
N SER A 450 19.72 -54.89 -4.82
CA SER A 450 20.20 -55.12 -3.42
C SER A 450 21.30 -54.06 -3.09
N ALA A 451 21.29 -53.36 -1.95
CA ALA A 451 21.94 -53.66 -0.64
C ALA A 451 23.49 -53.85 -0.74
N THR A 452 24.38 -53.33 0.14
CA THR A 452 24.34 -53.28 1.62
C THR A 452 25.51 -52.45 2.22
N ALA A 453 25.23 -51.82 3.38
CA ALA A 453 26.02 -51.62 4.62
C ALA A 453 27.50 -51.15 4.69
N GLY A 454 27.73 -50.15 5.55
CA GLY A 454 28.37 -50.40 6.87
C GLY A 454 29.67 -49.66 7.19
N SER A 455 29.60 -48.66 8.10
CA SER A 455 30.43 -48.46 9.31
C SER A 455 30.06 -47.14 9.99
#